data_AF-B5W1U5-F1
#
_entry.id   AF-B5W1U5-F1
#
_cell.length_a   1.000
_cell.length_b   1.000
_cell.length_c   1.000
_cell.angle_alpha   90.00
_cell.angle_beta   90.00
_cell.angle_gamma   90.00
#
_symmetry.space_group_name_H-M   'P 1'
#
loop_
_entity.id
_entity.type
_entity.pdbx_description
1 polymer ?
#
loop_
_entity_poly.entity_id
_entity_poly.type
_entity_poly.pdbx_seq_one_letter_code
_entity_poly.pdbx_strand_id
1 'polypeptide(L)'
;MKLQQSTRILMIIALVLAGGVYVVEIRGKSQQQQVQARQDRIFDISQDEIQSLIIETGDRTLKIERVGEDETDAITPWKMLEPMEYPANIARVNAVLNQLVNTQRIASNPNSGISKLTISKSQLEDYGLVDPQESIQIQLRDETTHRLVLGKSDFSGDAIYAMTNPPETLPENISILVISKTARDAISHPLDEWIMARDAEDLLSPETPETPTETPTEMETEEVDTPET
;
A
#
# COMPACT_ATOMS: atom_id res chain seq x y z
N MET A 1 -15.25 29.22 -57.32
CA MET A 1 -14.79 30.55 -56.88
C MET A 1 -13.30 30.46 -56.53
N LYS A 2 -12.43 31.29 -57.12
CA LYS A 2 -11.00 31.33 -56.80
C LYS A 2 -10.85 32.06 -55.46
N LEU A 3 -10.49 31.34 -54.40
CA LEU A 3 -10.13 31.94 -53.11
C LEU A 3 -8.94 32.89 -53.34
N GLN A 4 -9.08 34.16 -52.94
CA GLN A 4 -8.00 35.14 -53.01
C GLN A 4 -6.84 34.67 -52.12
N GLN A 5 -5.60 34.90 -52.55
CA GLN A 5 -4.39 34.45 -51.85
C GLN A 5 -4.38 34.91 -50.37
N SER A 6 -4.93 36.09 -50.11
CA SER A 6 -5.09 36.66 -48.76
C SER A 6 -5.97 35.80 -47.84
N THR A 7 -7.04 35.18 -48.34
CA THR A 7 -7.93 34.31 -47.55
C THR A 7 -7.23 33.01 -47.15
N ARG A 8 -6.35 32.48 -48.00
CA ARG A 8 -5.58 31.26 -47.69
C ARG A 8 -4.53 31.50 -46.62
N ILE A 9 -3.83 32.64 -46.68
CA ILE A 9 -2.85 33.03 -45.66
C ILE A 9 -3.56 33.19 -44.31
N LEU A 10 -4.71 33.85 -44.29
CA LEU A 10 -5.48 34.07 -43.07
C LEU A 10 -5.99 32.76 -42.45
N MET A 11 -6.42 31.79 -43.27
CA MET A 11 -6.78 30.45 -42.82
C MET A 11 -5.60 29.68 -42.21
N ILE A 12 -4.41 29.77 -42.80
CA ILE A 12 -3.20 29.12 -42.26
C ILE A 12 -2.84 29.74 -40.90
N ILE A 13 -2.84 31.07 -40.80
CA ILE A 13 -2.57 31.77 -39.54
C ILE A 13 -3.59 31.38 -38.47
N ALA A 14 -4.88 31.34 -38.82
CA ALA A 14 -5.93 30.91 -37.91
C ALA A 14 -5.73 29.47 -37.42
N LEU A 15 -5.32 28.54 -38.30
CA LEU A 15 -5.01 27.16 -37.94
C LEU A 15 -3.79 27.05 -37.02
N VAL A 16 -2.72 27.83 -37.28
CA VAL A 16 -1.53 27.84 -36.42
C VAL A 16 -1.87 28.39 -35.03
N LEU A 17 -2.63 29.48 -34.95
CA LEU A 17 -3.06 30.05 -33.68
C LEU A 17 -3.98 29.10 -32.91
N ALA A 18 -4.97 28.51 -33.58
CA ALA A 18 -5.88 27.54 -32.96
C ALA A 18 -5.12 26.29 -32.47
N GLY A 19 -4.20 25.76 -33.28
CA GLY A 19 -3.35 24.63 -32.89
C GLY A 19 -2.42 24.97 -31.73
N GLY A 20 -1.81 26.17 -31.74
CA GLY A 20 -0.97 26.66 -30.66
C GLY A 20 -1.72 26.79 -29.33
N VAL A 21 -2.91 27.40 -29.35
CA VAL A 21 -3.77 27.53 -28.16
C VAL A 21 -4.22 26.16 -27.66
N TYR A 22 -4.65 25.26 -28.55
CA TYR A 22 -5.06 23.90 -28.19
C TYR A 22 -3.95 23.12 -27.48
N VAL A 23 -2.71 23.20 -27.98
CA VAL A 23 -1.55 22.53 -27.37
C VAL A 23 -1.23 23.14 -25.99
N VAL A 24 -1.21 24.46 -25.87
CA VAL A 24 -0.91 25.16 -24.60
C VAL A 24 -1.99 24.87 -23.55
N GLU A 25 -3.27 24.93 -23.92
CA GLU A 25 -4.35 24.70 -22.95
C GLU A 25 -4.45 23.23 -22.51
N ILE A 26 -4.36 22.26 -23.42
CA ILE A 26 -4.63 20.85 -23.04
C ILE A 26 -3.38 20.16 -22.47
N ARG A 27 -2.20 20.39 -23.06
CA ARG A 27 -0.95 19.79 -22.53
C ARG A 27 -0.43 20.57 -21.32
N GLY A 28 -0.57 21.90 -21.31
CA GLY A 28 -0.16 22.72 -20.18
C GLY A 28 -0.97 22.43 -18.92
N LYS A 29 -2.31 22.36 -19.02
CA LYS A 29 -3.18 22.04 -17.87
C LYS A 29 -2.92 20.63 -17.34
N SER A 30 -2.71 19.63 -18.21
CA SER A 30 -2.45 18.24 -17.77
C SER A 30 -1.08 18.05 -17.12
N GLN A 31 -0.02 18.72 -17.59
CA GLN A 31 1.28 18.68 -16.90
C GLN A 31 1.25 19.43 -15.58
N GLN A 32 0.62 20.61 -15.51
CA GLN A 32 0.48 21.36 -14.27
C GLN A 32 -0.34 20.61 -13.23
N GLN A 33 -1.44 19.96 -13.64
CA GLN A 33 -2.26 19.11 -12.76
C GLN A 33 -1.48 17.90 -12.23
N GLN A 34 -0.62 17.27 -13.06
CA GLN A 34 0.21 16.15 -12.62
C GLN A 34 1.32 16.59 -11.66
N VAL A 35 1.95 17.73 -11.90
CA VAL A 35 2.99 18.28 -11.01
C VAL A 35 2.39 18.72 -9.67
N GLN A 36 1.26 19.41 -9.67
CA GLN A 36 0.54 19.76 -8.45
C GLN A 36 0.08 18.50 -7.70
N ALA A 37 -0.43 17.48 -8.42
CA ALA A 37 -0.83 16.21 -7.83
C ALA A 37 0.31 15.39 -7.19
N ARG A 38 1.56 15.63 -7.57
CA ARG A 38 2.74 15.04 -6.91
C ARG A 38 3.21 15.87 -5.72
N GLN A 39 3.17 17.20 -5.83
CA GLN A 39 3.55 18.11 -4.74
C GLN A 39 2.66 18.01 -3.50
N ASP A 40 1.45 17.46 -3.66
CA ASP A 40 0.48 17.31 -2.58
C ASP A 40 0.61 15.98 -1.79
N ARG A 41 1.60 15.10 -2.03
CA ARG A 41 1.62 13.79 -1.33
C ARG A 41 2.41 13.84 -0.02
N ILE A 42 2.16 12.87 0.88
CA ILE A 42 3.03 12.62 2.05
C ILE A 42 4.41 12.18 1.58
N PHE A 43 4.43 11.21 0.67
CA PHE A 43 5.63 10.70 0.02
C PHE A 43 5.40 10.62 -1.49
N ASP A 44 6.37 11.09 -2.27
CA ASP A 44 6.37 10.97 -3.74
C ASP A 44 7.13 9.71 -4.14
N ILE A 45 6.47 8.56 -3.95
CA ILE A 45 7.03 7.21 -4.12
C ILE A 45 6.04 6.38 -4.91
N SER A 46 6.51 5.40 -5.69
CA SER A 46 5.62 4.42 -6.30
C SER A 46 5.45 3.17 -5.43
N GLN A 47 4.24 2.64 -5.33
CA GLN A 47 3.95 1.48 -4.46
C GLN A 47 4.73 0.22 -4.86
N ASP A 48 5.10 0.07 -6.13
CA ASP A 48 5.93 -1.03 -6.64
C ASP A 48 7.41 -0.93 -6.24
N GLU A 49 7.88 0.24 -5.80
CA GLU A 49 9.24 0.44 -5.30
C GLU A 49 9.40 -0.01 -3.85
N ILE A 50 8.30 -0.26 -3.14
CA ILE A 50 8.28 -0.64 -1.73
C ILE A 50 8.65 -2.11 -1.58
N GLN A 51 9.69 -2.37 -0.77
CA GLN A 51 10.23 -3.68 -0.49
C GLN A 51 9.80 -4.20 0.90
N SER A 52 9.68 -3.32 1.89
CA SER A 52 9.22 -3.71 3.23
C SER A 52 8.35 -2.63 3.88
N LEU A 53 7.55 -3.06 4.85
CA LEU A 53 6.64 -2.25 5.64
C LEU A 53 6.74 -2.71 7.11
N ILE A 54 7.00 -1.78 8.02
CA ILE A 54 6.93 -1.97 9.46
C ILE A 54 5.79 -1.11 9.99
N ILE A 55 4.86 -1.74 10.70
CA ILE A 55 3.76 -1.06 11.38
C ILE A 55 3.93 -1.28 12.87
N GLU A 56 4.01 -0.20 13.60
CA GLU A 56 4.01 -0.21 15.05
C GLU A 56 2.64 0.31 15.51
N THR A 57 1.96 -0.48 16.34
CA THR A 57 0.87 -0.02 17.18
C THR A 57 1.30 -0.25 18.62
N GLY A 58 0.84 0.55 19.59
CA GLY A 58 1.39 0.51 20.96
C GLY A 58 1.37 -0.85 21.67
N ASP A 59 0.68 -1.85 21.11
CA ASP A 59 0.58 -3.22 21.57
C ASP A 59 1.35 -4.25 20.72
N ARG A 60 1.85 -3.92 19.52
CA ARG A 60 2.51 -4.87 18.61
C ARG A 60 3.31 -4.20 17.48
N THR A 61 4.22 -4.98 16.91
CA THR A 61 4.93 -4.65 15.67
C THR A 61 4.59 -5.68 14.60
N LEU A 62 4.23 -5.19 13.41
CA LEU A 62 4.10 -6.01 12.20
C LEU A 62 5.27 -5.69 11.28
N LYS A 63 6.09 -6.69 10.98
CA LYS A 63 7.13 -6.58 9.97
C LYS A 63 6.70 -7.38 8.75
N ILE A 64 6.56 -6.73 7.60
CA ILE A 64 6.08 -7.33 6.36
C ILE A 64 7.09 -7.02 5.24
N GLU A 65 7.49 -8.04 4.51
CA GLU A 65 8.46 -7.94 3.42
C GLU A 65 7.88 -8.53 2.12
N ARG A 66 8.27 -7.92 1.00
CA ARG A 66 7.90 -8.43 -0.31
C ARG A 66 8.73 -9.68 -0.59
N VAL A 67 8.05 -10.73 -1.03
CA VAL A 67 8.66 -11.99 -1.42
C VAL A 67 9.50 -11.78 -2.69
N GLY A 68 10.68 -12.41 -2.76
CA GLY A 68 11.57 -12.33 -3.90
C GLY A 68 11.01 -13.03 -5.14
N GLU A 69 11.43 -12.61 -6.33
CA GLU A 69 10.97 -13.19 -7.61
C GLU A 69 11.34 -14.68 -7.76
N ASP A 70 12.33 -15.16 -7.01
CA ASP A 70 12.79 -16.55 -7.02
C ASP A 70 11.88 -17.52 -6.24
N GLU A 71 10.95 -17.01 -5.41
CA GLU A 71 10.06 -17.84 -4.60
C GLU A 71 8.76 -18.14 -5.36
N THR A 72 8.83 -19.11 -6.27
CA THR A 72 7.74 -19.45 -7.21
C THR A 72 6.48 -20.02 -6.57
N ASP A 73 6.59 -20.54 -5.35
CA ASP A 73 5.48 -21.17 -4.63
C ASP A 73 4.76 -20.19 -3.68
N ALA A 74 5.13 -18.90 -3.72
CA ALA A 74 4.54 -17.89 -2.88
C ALA A 74 3.07 -17.62 -3.25
N ILE A 75 2.18 -17.84 -2.27
CA ILE A 75 0.72 -17.64 -2.42
C ILE A 75 0.36 -16.15 -2.54
N THR A 76 1.23 -15.28 -2.04
CA THR A 76 1.06 -13.80 -2.01
C THR A 76 2.44 -13.17 -2.14
N PRO A 77 2.54 -11.98 -2.78
CA PRO A 77 3.80 -11.27 -2.92
C PRO A 77 4.33 -10.68 -1.59
N TRP A 78 3.63 -10.85 -0.47
CA TRP A 78 3.99 -10.31 0.83
C TRP A 78 4.04 -11.40 1.89
N LYS A 79 5.08 -11.39 2.71
CA LYS A 79 5.27 -12.26 3.86
C LYS A 79 5.37 -11.41 5.13
N MET A 80 4.59 -11.76 6.15
CA MET A 80 4.77 -11.24 7.50
C MET A 80 5.90 -12.02 8.17
N LEU A 81 6.81 -11.30 8.83
CA LEU A 81 7.93 -11.83 9.60
C LEU A 81 7.69 -11.69 11.11
N GLU A 82 7.01 -10.62 11.53
CA GLU A 82 6.65 -10.37 12.93
C GLU A 82 5.16 -10.05 13.07
N PRO A 83 4.50 -10.49 14.16
CA PRO A 83 5.06 -11.24 15.28
C PRO A 83 5.29 -12.74 15.01
N MET A 84 4.85 -13.22 13.85
CA MET A 84 4.94 -14.62 13.44
C MET A 84 5.01 -14.71 11.92
N GLU A 85 5.69 -15.73 11.40
CA GLU A 85 5.88 -15.88 9.96
C GLU A 85 4.64 -16.45 9.26
N TYR A 86 3.99 -15.64 8.43
CA TYR A 86 2.83 -16.05 7.64
C TYR A 86 2.80 -15.36 6.27
N PRO A 87 2.17 -15.98 5.26
CA PRO A 87 1.80 -15.26 4.04
C PRO A 87 0.85 -14.10 4.41
N ALA A 88 1.21 -12.88 4.02
CA ALA A 88 0.45 -11.69 4.38
C ALA A 88 -0.74 -11.47 3.43
N ASN A 89 -1.86 -11.03 3.98
CA ASN A 89 -3.05 -10.67 3.23
C ASN A 89 -2.75 -9.48 2.30
N ILE A 90 -2.67 -9.75 1.00
CA ILE A 90 -2.34 -8.75 -0.02
C ILE A 90 -3.31 -7.56 -0.01
N ALA A 91 -4.60 -7.79 0.25
CA ALA A 91 -5.59 -6.73 0.27
C ALA A 91 -5.34 -5.77 1.44
N ARG A 92 -4.96 -6.30 2.61
CA ARG A 92 -4.61 -5.49 3.79
C ARG A 92 -3.34 -4.69 3.58
N VAL A 93 -2.28 -5.32 3.08
CA VAL A 93 -1.02 -4.62 2.78
C VAL A 93 -1.27 -3.49 1.78
N ASN A 94 -1.97 -3.77 0.67
CA ASN A 94 -2.27 -2.77 -0.34
C ASN A 94 -3.16 -1.63 0.18
N ALA A 95 -4.09 -1.90 1.10
CA ALA A 95 -4.90 -0.86 1.71
C ALA A 95 -4.05 0.17 2.46
N VAL A 96 -3.07 -0.28 3.25
CA VAL A 96 -2.14 0.61 3.99
C VAL A 96 -1.23 1.37 3.03
N LEU A 97 -0.62 0.67 2.07
CA LEU A 97 0.25 1.33 1.08
C LEU A 97 -0.52 2.39 0.27
N ASN A 98 -1.78 2.11 -0.07
CA ASN A 98 -2.63 3.07 -0.76
C ASN A 98 -3.00 4.28 0.11
N GLN A 99 -3.21 4.09 1.43
CA GLN A 99 -3.39 5.23 2.34
C GLN A 99 -2.14 6.12 2.36
N LEU A 100 -0.96 5.51 2.43
CA LEU A 100 0.32 6.22 2.56
C LEU A 100 0.73 6.98 1.28
N VAL A 101 0.55 6.34 0.12
CA VAL A 101 1.11 6.82 -1.15
C VAL A 101 0.09 7.59 -1.99
N ASN A 102 -1.18 7.19 -1.96
CA ASN A 102 -2.18 7.65 -2.93
C ASN A 102 -3.33 8.46 -2.33
N THR A 103 -3.74 8.17 -1.10
CA THR A 103 -5.02 8.68 -0.56
C THR A 103 -4.87 10.05 0.08
N GLN A 104 -3.69 10.40 0.59
CA GLN A 104 -3.49 11.65 1.32
C GLN A 104 -2.84 12.69 0.41
N ARG A 105 -3.69 13.61 -0.06
CA ARG A 105 -3.29 14.81 -0.81
C ARG A 105 -3.36 16.02 0.13
N ILE A 106 -2.32 16.84 0.18
CA ILE A 106 -2.29 18.18 0.75
C ILE A 106 -3.26 18.98 -0.10
N ALA A 107 -4.50 19.13 0.36
CA ALA A 107 -5.43 19.91 -0.43
C ALA A 107 -5.21 21.39 -0.15
N SER A 108 -5.55 22.20 -1.14
CA SER A 108 -5.60 23.65 -1.01
C SER A 108 -6.76 24.11 -0.11
N ASN A 109 -7.66 23.21 0.31
CA ASN A 109 -8.79 23.49 1.20
C ASN A 109 -8.52 22.91 2.60
N PRO A 110 -8.58 23.71 3.68
CA PRO A 110 -8.34 23.23 5.05
C PRO A 110 -9.33 22.14 5.53
N ASN A 111 -10.46 21.94 4.86
CA ASN A 111 -11.47 20.91 5.18
C ASN A 111 -11.38 19.67 4.27
N SER A 112 -10.34 19.53 3.47
CA SER A 112 -10.12 18.36 2.63
C SER A 112 -8.63 18.10 2.56
N GLY A 113 -8.16 16.88 2.80
CA GLY A 113 -6.74 16.55 2.63
C GLY A 113 -5.81 16.97 3.78
N ILE A 114 -4.50 16.98 3.50
CA ILE A 114 -3.43 17.18 4.49
C ILE A 114 -3.22 18.67 4.74
N SER A 115 -3.23 19.11 5.99
CA SER A 115 -2.78 20.46 6.36
C SER A 115 -1.40 20.41 7.01
N LYS A 116 -0.52 21.38 6.69
CA LYS A 116 0.78 21.54 7.37
C LYS A 116 0.65 22.56 8.49
N LEU A 117 1.18 22.24 9.67
CA LEU A 117 1.27 23.13 10.82
C LEU A 117 2.72 23.24 11.28
N THR A 118 3.16 24.46 11.59
CA THR A 118 4.45 24.67 12.26
C THR A 118 4.20 24.91 13.74
N ILE A 119 4.86 24.13 14.58
CA ILE A 119 4.75 24.19 16.04
C ILE A 119 6.13 24.37 16.66
N SER A 120 6.19 24.85 17.91
CA SER A 120 7.44 24.78 18.68
C SER A 120 7.62 23.39 19.29
N LYS A 121 8.87 23.01 19.56
CA LYS A 121 9.22 21.74 20.22
C LYS A 121 8.49 21.54 21.55
N SER A 122 8.28 22.62 22.32
CA SER A 122 7.55 22.59 23.58
C SER A 122 6.08 22.16 23.44
N GLN A 123 5.50 22.24 22.25
CA GLN A 123 4.10 21.89 22.00
C GLN A 123 3.91 20.43 21.54
N LEU A 124 4.98 19.64 21.35
CA LEU A 124 4.84 18.25 20.84
C LEU A 124 3.88 17.39 21.66
N GLU A 125 3.82 17.61 22.97
CA GLU A 125 2.91 16.89 23.88
C GLU A 125 1.44 17.21 23.55
N ASP A 126 1.16 18.47 23.21
CA ASP A 126 -0.17 18.93 22.79
C ASP A 126 -0.64 18.28 21.49
N TYR A 127 0.24 17.58 20.76
CA TYR A 127 -0.09 16.86 19.54
C TYR A 127 0.13 15.34 19.66
N GLY A 128 0.57 14.85 20.83
CA GLY A 128 0.85 13.43 21.06
C GLY A 128 2.08 12.92 20.29
N LEU A 129 3.06 13.79 20.04
CA LEU A 129 4.22 13.52 19.18
C LEU A 129 5.56 13.45 19.95
N VAL A 130 5.52 13.38 21.29
CA VAL A 130 6.72 13.21 22.14
C VAL A 130 7.22 11.76 22.13
N ASP A 131 6.32 10.82 22.40
CA ASP A 131 6.60 9.37 22.38
C ASP A 131 5.47 8.61 21.65
N PRO A 132 5.39 8.77 20.32
CA PRO A 132 4.29 8.24 19.52
C PRO A 132 4.42 6.72 19.40
N GLN A 133 3.36 6.03 19.82
CA GLN A 133 3.26 4.56 19.84
C GLN A 133 2.80 3.97 18.50
N GLU A 134 2.41 4.82 17.56
CA GLU A 134 1.86 4.41 16.27
C GLU A 134 2.75 4.94 15.15
N SER A 135 3.29 4.04 14.33
CA SER A 135 4.13 4.44 13.22
C SER A 135 4.02 3.47 12.03
N ILE A 136 4.28 4.02 10.85
CA ILE A 136 4.35 3.29 9.59
C ILE A 136 5.69 3.62 8.96
N GLN A 137 6.53 2.61 8.78
CA GLN A 137 7.80 2.74 8.09
C GLN A 137 7.80 1.89 6.83
N ILE A 138 8.19 2.46 5.71
CA ILE A 138 8.42 1.74 4.46
C ILE A 138 9.90 1.80 4.09
N GLN A 139 10.41 0.70 3.54
CA GLN A 139 11.72 0.65 2.92
C GLN A 139 11.55 0.36 1.43
N LEU A 140 12.26 1.11 0.61
CA LEU A 140 12.28 0.96 -0.84
C LEU A 140 13.38 -0.02 -1.27
N ARG A 141 13.33 -0.44 -2.53
CA ARG A 141 14.34 -1.31 -3.15
C ARG A 141 15.76 -0.73 -3.17
N ASP A 142 15.88 0.60 -3.15
CA ASP A 142 17.16 1.32 -3.06
C ASP A 142 17.63 1.51 -1.61
N GLU A 143 16.99 0.82 -0.65
CA GLU A 143 17.21 0.89 0.78
C GLU A 143 16.76 2.21 1.45
N THR A 144 16.26 3.18 0.67
CA THR A 144 15.69 4.42 1.20
C THR A 144 14.51 4.10 2.12
N THR A 145 14.47 4.75 3.28
CA THR A 145 13.43 4.53 4.29
C THR A 145 12.60 5.79 4.48
N HIS A 146 11.28 5.61 4.57
CA HIS A 146 10.35 6.67 4.94
C HIS A 146 9.50 6.24 6.12
N ARG A 147 9.30 7.15 7.08
CA ARG A 147 8.55 6.91 8.30
C ARG A 147 7.46 7.97 8.47
N LEU A 148 6.24 7.52 8.71
CA LEU A 148 5.11 8.33 9.13
C LEU A 148 4.79 7.98 10.58
N VAL A 149 4.82 8.99 11.44
CA VAL A 149 4.60 8.85 12.87
C VAL A 149 3.26 9.50 13.22
N LEU A 150 2.40 8.78 13.94
CA LEU A 150 1.05 9.24 14.24
C LEU A 150 0.95 9.74 15.69
N GLY A 151 0.43 10.94 15.86
CA GLY A 151 0.13 11.57 17.13
C GLY A 151 -1.35 11.42 17.49
N LYS A 152 -1.87 12.24 18.40
CA LYS A 152 -3.26 12.13 18.84
C LYS A 152 -4.26 12.65 17.79
N SER A 153 -5.53 12.33 18.00
CA SER A 153 -6.63 12.92 17.21
C SER A 153 -6.78 14.41 17.47
N ASP A 154 -7.28 15.12 16.47
CA ASP A 154 -7.70 16.50 16.63
C ASP A 154 -8.98 16.60 17.48
N PHE A 155 -9.49 17.81 17.69
CA PHE A 155 -10.69 18.03 18.49
C PHE A 155 -11.96 17.45 17.87
N SER A 156 -12.04 17.33 16.53
CA SER A 156 -13.19 16.74 15.86
C SER A 156 -13.19 15.21 15.96
N GLY A 157 -12.01 14.59 16.03
CA GLY A 157 -11.83 13.15 16.02
C GLY A 157 -11.74 12.56 14.60
N ASP A 158 -11.93 13.38 13.56
CA ASP A 158 -11.87 12.96 12.15
C ASP A 158 -10.45 13.05 11.57
N ALA A 159 -9.55 13.78 12.24
CA ALA A 159 -8.17 13.94 11.86
C ALA A 159 -7.19 13.52 12.97
N ILE A 160 -5.95 13.27 12.58
CA ILE A 160 -4.84 12.98 13.47
C ILE A 160 -3.63 13.84 13.10
N TYR A 161 -2.84 14.18 14.11
CA TYR A 161 -1.54 14.82 13.88
C TYR A 161 -0.51 13.78 13.46
N ALA A 162 0.44 14.15 12.60
CA ALA A 162 1.48 13.24 12.15
C ALA A 162 2.80 13.95 11.82
N MET A 163 3.91 13.20 11.81
CA MET A 163 5.22 13.67 11.36
C MET A 163 5.80 12.72 10.32
N THR A 164 6.42 13.30 9.28
CA THR A 164 7.13 12.55 8.25
C THR A 164 8.63 12.61 8.49
N ASN A 165 9.29 11.47 8.50
CA ASN A 165 10.74 11.30 8.67
C ASN A 165 11.29 12.17 9.82
N PRO A 166 10.74 12.08 11.05
CA PRO A 166 11.23 12.88 12.16
C PRO A 166 12.71 12.55 12.39
N PRO A 167 13.61 13.57 12.44
CA PRO A 167 15.01 13.35 12.74
C PRO A 167 15.18 12.91 14.20
N GLU A 168 16.31 12.25 14.51
CA GLU A 168 16.66 11.88 15.89
C GLU A 168 16.68 13.10 16.83
N THR A 169 17.11 14.25 16.32
CA THR A 169 17.12 15.51 17.06
C THR A 169 16.11 16.49 16.46
N LEU A 170 15.02 16.72 17.20
CA LEU A 170 13.96 17.62 16.76
C LEU A 170 14.40 19.10 16.86
N PRO A 171 14.20 19.90 15.80
CA PRO A 171 14.48 21.33 15.78
C PRO A 171 13.50 22.11 16.66
N GLU A 172 13.78 23.40 16.88
CA GLU A 172 12.90 24.28 17.67
C GLU A 172 11.54 24.48 17.01
N ASN A 173 11.53 24.66 15.68
CA ASN A 173 10.31 24.76 14.87
C ASN A 173 10.13 23.47 14.07
N ILE A 174 9.00 22.79 14.29
CA ILE A 174 8.71 21.48 13.73
C ILE A 174 7.52 21.60 12.80
N SER A 175 7.65 21.06 11.59
CA SER A 175 6.52 20.94 10.66
C SER A 175 5.82 19.60 10.90
N ILE A 176 4.56 19.67 11.30
CA ILE A 176 3.68 18.51 11.45
C ILE A 176 2.58 18.54 10.38
N LEU A 177 1.93 17.40 10.18
CA LEU A 177 0.80 17.22 9.30
C LEU A 177 -0.47 17.00 10.12
N VAL A 178 -1.61 17.43 9.57
CA VAL A 178 -2.95 17.05 10.00
C VAL A 178 -3.53 16.20 8.88
N ILE A 179 -3.78 14.93 9.15
CA ILE A 179 -4.19 13.92 8.15
C ILE A 179 -5.49 13.23 8.59
N SER A 180 -6.19 12.62 7.63
CA SER A 180 -7.40 11.84 7.92
C SER A 180 -7.11 10.70 8.90
N LYS A 181 -8.02 10.47 9.85
CA LYS A 181 -7.95 9.35 10.80
C LYS A 181 -7.89 7.97 10.10
N THR A 182 -8.31 7.88 8.84
CA THR A 182 -8.19 6.65 8.04
C THR A 182 -6.77 6.08 7.97
N ALA A 183 -5.73 6.91 8.16
CA ALA A 183 -4.35 6.41 8.29
C ALA A 183 -4.14 5.54 9.54
N ARG A 184 -4.71 5.92 10.69
CA ARG A 184 -4.72 5.10 11.90
C ARG A 184 -5.59 3.86 11.69
N ASP A 185 -6.82 4.05 11.20
CA ASP A 185 -7.76 2.94 11.04
C ASP A 185 -7.19 1.82 10.15
N ALA A 186 -6.41 2.18 9.13
CA ALA A 186 -5.76 1.22 8.24
C ALA A 186 -4.71 0.33 8.91
N ILE A 187 -4.13 0.75 10.05
CA ILE A 187 -3.13 -0.04 10.79
C ILE A 187 -3.69 -0.71 12.05
N SER A 188 -4.84 -0.26 12.53
CA SER A 188 -5.48 -0.77 13.77
C SER A 188 -6.28 -2.07 13.60
N HIS A 189 -6.09 -2.82 12.51
CA HIS A 189 -6.82 -4.08 12.26
C HIS A 189 -6.27 -5.26 13.07
N PRO A 190 -7.09 -6.17 13.60
CA PRO A 190 -6.63 -7.33 14.37
C PRO A 190 -5.70 -8.24 13.54
N LEU A 191 -4.80 -8.97 14.22
CA LEU A 191 -3.66 -9.67 13.59
C LEU A 191 -4.09 -10.68 12.52
N ASP A 192 -5.19 -11.40 12.76
CA ASP A 192 -5.75 -12.40 11.85
C ASP A 192 -6.11 -11.84 10.48
N GLU A 193 -6.53 -10.57 10.40
CA GLU A 193 -6.85 -9.95 9.12
C GLU A 193 -5.60 -9.67 8.26
N TRP A 194 -4.42 -9.60 8.88
CA TRP A 194 -3.15 -9.42 8.16
C TRP A 194 -2.58 -10.71 7.59
N ILE A 195 -3.11 -11.86 8.01
CA ILE A 195 -2.69 -13.17 7.55
C ILE A 195 -3.59 -13.58 6.39
N MET A 196 -3.00 -14.13 5.34
CA MET A 196 -3.80 -14.72 4.26
C MET A 196 -4.45 -16.00 4.78
N ALA A 197 -5.77 -15.99 4.92
CA ALA A 197 -6.53 -17.19 5.22
C ALA A 197 -6.27 -18.20 4.09
N ARG A 198 -5.55 -19.29 4.39
CA ARG A 198 -5.68 -20.50 3.57
C ARG A 198 -7.13 -20.95 3.75
N ASP A 199 -7.83 -21.26 2.67
CA ASP A 199 -9.14 -21.87 2.74
C ASP A 199 -9.09 -23.01 3.77
N ALA A 200 -9.90 -22.91 4.82
CA ALA A 200 -9.87 -23.83 5.96
C ALA A 200 -10.12 -25.30 5.56
N GLU A 201 -10.52 -25.56 4.31
CA GLU A 201 -10.71 -26.90 3.76
C GLU A 201 -9.40 -27.63 3.44
N ASP A 202 -8.30 -26.90 3.20
CA ASP A 202 -7.00 -27.50 2.86
C ASP A 202 -6.21 -27.94 4.12
N LEU A 203 -6.54 -27.37 5.28
CA LEU A 203 -5.97 -27.75 6.58
C LEU A 203 -6.83 -28.78 7.33
N LEU A 204 -8.08 -28.99 6.92
CA LEU A 204 -9.02 -29.95 7.50
C LEU A 204 -9.26 -31.18 6.62
N SER A 205 -8.69 -31.23 5.42
CA SER A 205 -8.59 -32.48 4.68
C SER A 205 -7.55 -33.36 5.39
N PRO A 206 -7.94 -34.47 6.04
CA PRO A 206 -6.93 -35.42 6.47
C PRO A 206 -6.16 -35.85 5.22
N GLU A 207 -4.85 -35.67 5.22
CA GLU A 207 -3.96 -36.37 4.29
C GLU A 207 -4.38 -37.84 4.33
N THR A 208 -5.11 -38.28 3.30
CA THR A 208 -5.43 -39.69 3.15
C THR A 208 -4.08 -40.33 2.86
N PRO A 209 -3.58 -41.25 3.71
CA PRO A 209 -2.34 -41.92 3.40
C PRO A 209 -2.53 -42.61 2.05
N GLU A 210 -1.69 -42.27 1.07
CA GLU A 210 -1.63 -43.02 -0.17
C GLU A 210 -1.34 -44.47 0.20
N THR A 211 -2.39 -45.30 0.16
CA THR A 211 -2.28 -46.73 0.35
C THR A 211 -1.51 -47.24 -0.87
N PRO A 212 -0.40 -47.99 -0.69
CA PRO A 212 0.35 -48.48 -1.82
C PRO A 212 -0.55 -49.42 -2.60
N THR A 213 -0.68 -49.17 -3.90
CA THR A 213 -1.34 -50.04 -4.87
C THR A 213 -0.68 -51.42 -4.83
N GLU A 214 -1.23 -52.35 -4.06
CA GLU A 214 -0.88 -53.76 -4.16
C GLU A 214 -1.47 -54.32 -5.46
N THR A 215 -0.57 -54.65 -6.38
CA THR A 215 -0.77 -55.54 -7.53
C THR A 215 -1.52 -56.81 -7.12
N PRO A 216 -2.64 -57.18 -7.74
CA PRO A 216 -3.17 -58.53 -7.61
C PRO A 216 -2.37 -59.47 -8.52
N THR A 217 -1.46 -60.23 -7.91
CA THR A 217 -1.01 -61.52 -8.45
C THR A 217 -2.15 -62.51 -8.27
N GLU A 218 -2.85 -62.81 -9.37
CA GLU A 218 -3.81 -63.91 -9.42
C GLU A 218 -3.04 -65.21 -9.74
N MET A 219 -2.76 -66.01 -8.70
CA MET A 219 -2.39 -67.41 -8.84
C MET A 219 -3.38 -68.25 -8.02
N GLU A 220 -4.10 -69.08 -8.77
CA GLU A 220 -4.28 -70.52 -8.50
C GLU A 220 -4.96 -70.91 -7.18
N THR A 221 -6.24 -71.30 -7.28
CA THR A 221 -6.87 -72.22 -6.33
C THR A 221 -7.31 -73.47 -7.06
N GLU A 222 -6.45 -74.49 -6.99
CA GLU A 222 -6.81 -75.89 -6.90
C GLU A 222 -7.70 -76.09 -5.67
N GLU A 223 -8.91 -76.65 -5.82
CA GLU A 223 -9.61 -77.27 -4.70
C GLU A 223 -10.16 -78.62 -5.16
N VAL A 224 -9.63 -79.65 -4.51
CA VAL A 224 -9.83 -81.08 -4.76
C VAL A 224 -10.74 -81.63 -3.66
N ASP A 225 -11.82 -82.28 -4.08
CA ASP A 225 -12.48 -83.45 -3.44
C ASP A 225 -13.28 -83.19 -2.13
N THR A 226 -14.41 -83.81 -1.78
CA THR A 226 -15.17 -85.06 -2.09
C THR A 226 -16.59 -84.85 -1.47
N PRO A 227 -17.56 -85.81 -1.28
CA PRO A 227 -17.69 -87.21 -1.72
C PRO A 227 -19.10 -87.64 -2.27
N GLU A 228 -19.14 -88.89 -2.75
CA GLU A 228 -20.24 -89.89 -2.78
C GLU A 228 -21.65 -89.48 -3.24
N THR A 229 -22.14 -90.06 -4.36
CA THR A 229 -22.97 -91.29 -4.38
C THR A 229 -23.03 -91.87 -5.79
#